data_AF-A0A953EER5-F1
#
_entry.id   AF-A0A953EER5-F1
#
_cell.length_a   1.000
_cell.length_b   1.000
_cell.length_c   1.000
_cell.angle_alpha   90.00
_cell.angle_beta   90.00
_cell.angle_gamma   90.00
#
_symmetry.space_group_name_H-M   'P 1'
#
loop_
_entity.id
_entity.type
_entity.pdbx_description
1 polymer ?
#
loop_
_entity_poly.entity_id
_entity_poly.type
_entity_poly.pdbx_seq_one_letter_code
_entity_poly.pdbx_strand_id
1 'polypeptide(L)' 'RFGLWIGFHNCDQPTYFAMIQGYARAYGLNLPEDELRKQANEWSVTRGARSGRVAWQFIQDLAGRLGVKVA' A
#
# COMPACT_ATOMS: atom_id res chain seq x y z
N ARG A 1 3.13 25.02 -27.88
CA ARG A 1 1.98 24.70 -26.99
C ARG A 1 2.04 23.20 -26.72
N PHE A 2 2.60 22.77 -25.60
CA PHE A 2 2.70 21.33 -25.27
C PHE A 2 1.36 20.88 -24.68
N GLY A 3 0.55 20.20 -25.50
CA GLY A 3 -0.67 19.54 -25.06
C GLY A 3 -0.43 18.05 -24.92
N LEU A 4 0.47 17.64 -24.01
CA LEU A 4 0.62 16.22 -23.71
C LEU A 4 -0.30 15.89 -22.53
N TRP A 5 -1.31 15.06 -22.78
CA TRP A 5 -2.13 14.47 -21.74
C TRP A 5 -1.56 13.09 -21.40
N ILE A 6 -1.13 12.92 -20.15
CA ILE A 6 -0.69 11.62 -19.62
C ILE A 6 -1.84 11.09 -18.78
N GLY A 7 -2.55 10.09 -19.31
CA GLY A 7 -3.53 9.33 -18.55
C GLY A 7 -2.82 8.38 -17.59
N PHE A 8 -3.35 8.25 -16.38
CA PHE A 8 -2.89 7.24 -15.42
C PHE A 8 -3.88 6.09 -15.42
N HIS A 9 -3.36 4.86 -15.44
CA HIS A 9 -4.17 3.67 -15.24
C HIS A 9 -4.54 3.53 -13.76
N ASN A 10 -5.76 3.04 -13.51
CA ASN A 10 -6.19 2.70 -12.16
C ASN A 10 -5.28 1.61 -11.57
N CYS A 11 -4.95 1.75 -10.29
CA CYS A 11 -4.22 0.71 -9.56
C CYS A 11 -5.16 -0.47 -9.30
N ASP A 12 -4.85 -1.61 -9.92
CA ASP A 12 -5.58 -2.85 -9.67
C ASP A 12 -5.20 -3.47 -8.31
N GLN A 13 -6.00 -4.44 -7.86
CA GLN A 13 -5.78 -5.08 -6.56
C GLN A 13 -4.46 -5.86 -6.49
N PRO A 14 -4.04 -6.63 -7.51
CA PRO A 14 -2.74 -7.30 -7.49
C PRO A 14 -1.57 -6.31 -7.37
N THR A 15 -1.58 -5.22 -8.14
CA THR A 15 -0.52 -4.20 -8.06
C THR A 15 -0.51 -3.53 -6.69
N TYR A 16 -1.68 -3.22 -6.14
CA TYR A 16 -1.80 -2.66 -4.79
C TYR A 16 -1.17 -3.58 -3.72
N PHE A 17 -1.45 -4.89 -3.77
CA PHE A 17 -0.82 -5.83 -2.85
C PHE A 17 0.68 -6.00 -3.09
N ALA A 18 1.13 -5.98 -4.35
CA ALA A 18 2.56 -6.03 -4.67
C ALA A 18 3.32 -4.83 -4.08
N MET A 19 2.74 -3.62 -4.12
CA MET A 19 3.32 -2.44 -3.49
C MET A 19 3.48 -2.63 -1.97
N ILE A 20 2.43 -3.11 -1.30
CA ILE A 20 2.43 -3.33 0.15
C ILE A 20 3.44 -4.40 0.55
N GLN A 21 3.51 -5.50 -0.19
CA GLN A 21 4.51 -6.54 0.04
C GLN A 21 5.94 -6.02 -0.14
N GLY A 22 6.16 -5.19 -1.16
CA GLY A 22 7.44 -4.53 -1.38
C GLY A 22 7.85 -3.66 -0.19
N TYR A 23 6.94 -2.83 0.30
CA TYR A 23 7.19 -2.01 1.50
C TYR A 23 7.39 -2.85 2.76
N ALA A 24 6.53 -3.84 3.02
CA ALA A 24 6.63 -4.69 4.21
C ALA A 24 7.99 -5.42 4.24
N ARG A 25 8.45 -5.94 3.09
CA ARG A 25 9.77 -6.55 2.97
C ARG A 25 10.90 -5.55 3.16
N ALA A 26 10.79 -4.36 2.57
CA ALA A 26 11.82 -3.32 2.66
C ALA A 26 12.03 -2.81 4.10
N TYR A 27 10.97 -2.74 4.88
CA TYR A 27 11.00 -2.24 6.26
C TYR A 27 11.01 -3.34 7.33
N GLY A 28 11.04 -4.62 6.94
CA GLY A 28 11.06 -5.74 7.88
C GLY A 28 9.78 -5.87 8.71
N LEU A 29 8.62 -5.50 8.15
CA LEU A 29 7.32 -5.67 8.80
C LEU A 29 6.95 -7.15 8.79
N ASN A 30 7.23 -7.84 9.90
CA ASN A 30 6.93 -9.26 10.05
C ASN A 30 5.44 -9.48 10.31
N LEU A 31 4.69 -9.71 9.24
CA LEU A 31 3.30 -10.15 9.26
C LEU A 31 3.14 -11.29 8.24
N PRO A 32 2.32 -12.33 8.52
CA PRO A 32 1.99 -13.34 7.51
C PRO A 32 1.38 -12.69 6.27
N GLU A 33 1.73 -13.17 5.08
CA GLU A 33 1.30 -12.56 3.81
C GLU A 33 -0.22 -12.50 3.65
N ASP A 34 -0.92 -13.55 4.09
CA ASP A 34 -2.38 -13.61 4.05
C ASP A 34 -3.03 -12.57 4.97
N GLU A 35 -2.43 -12.34 6.15
CA GLU A 35 -2.90 -11.34 7.09
C GLU A 35 -2.64 -9.93 6.56
N LEU A 36 -1.45 -9.70 6.00
CA LEU A 36 -1.07 -8.45 5.36
C LEU A 36 -2.05 -8.09 4.24
N ARG A 37 -2.42 -9.06 3.39
CA ARG A 37 -3.38 -8.88 2.30
C ARG A 37 -4.79 -8.58 2.81
N LYS A 38 -5.26 -9.29 3.85
CA LYS A 38 -6.57 -9.04 4.46
C LYS A 38 -6.67 -7.63 5.02
N GLN A 39 -5.72 -7.24 5.86
CA GLN A 39 -5.70 -5.90 6.47
C GLN A 39 -5.55 -4.80 5.41
N ALA A 40 -4.69 -5.00 4.41
CA ALA A 40 -4.55 -4.06 3.30
C ALA A 40 -5.83 -3.89 2.48
N ASN A 41 -6.58 -4.99 2.25
CA ASN A 41 -7.83 -4.95 1.52
C ASN A 41 -8.88 -4.15 2.28
N GLU A 42 -9.07 -4.45 3.57
CA GLU A 42 -9.96 -3.71 4.46
C GLU A 42 -9.60 -2.22 4.49
N TRP A 43 -8.31 -1.90 4.63
CA TRP A 43 -7.81 -0.53 4.59
C TRP A 43 -8.19 0.20 3.28
N SER A 44 -8.03 -0.47 2.13
CA SER A 44 -8.38 0.10 0.83
C SER A 44 -9.87 0.36 0.69
N VAL A 45 -10.71 -0.50 1.28
CA VAL A 45 -12.18 -0.33 1.30
C VAL A 45 -12.55 0.85 2.18
N THR A 46 -11.98 0.97 3.38
CA THR A 46 -12.22 2.12 4.28
C THR A 46 -11.78 3.45 3.67
N ARG A 47 -10.69 3.46 2.90
CA ARG A 47 -10.21 4.68 2.20
C ARG A 47 -10.89 4.92 0.86
N GLY A 48 -11.69 3.96 0.36
CA GLY A 48 -12.38 4.05 -0.94
C GLY A 48 -11.44 4.11 -2.15
N ALA A 49 -10.17 3.71 -2.01
CA ALA A 49 -9.18 3.84 -3.07
C ALA A 49 -8.03 2.84 -2.95
N ARG A 50 -7.45 2.48 -4.09
CA ARG A 50 -6.19 1.76 -4.22
C ARG A 50 -5.20 2.65 -4.94
N SER A 51 -4.11 2.99 -4.27
CA SER A 51 -3.03 3.79 -4.83
C SER A 51 -1.76 3.60 -4.02
N GLY A 52 -0.62 3.99 -4.58
CA GLY A 52 0.65 4.01 -3.83
C GLY A 52 0.59 4.87 -2.56
N ARG A 53 -0.19 5.97 -2.58
CA ARG A 53 -0.42 6.81 -1.40
C ARG A 53 -1.17 6.06 -0.30
N VAL A 54 -2.25 5.36 -0.66
CA VAL A 54 -3.05 4.58 0.31
C VAL A 54 -2.23 3.41 0.87
N ALA A 55 -1.44 2.75 0.01
CA ALA A 55 -0.51 1.70 0.43
C ALA A 55 0.52 2.24 1.43
N TRP A 56 1.09 3.42 1.18
CA TRP A 56 2.04 4.05 2.11
C TRP A 56 1.39 4.41 3.45
N GLN A 57 0.15 4.90 3.44
CA GLN A 57 -0.59 5.18 4.68
C GLN A 57 -0.83 3.90 5.50
N PHE A 58 -1.19 2.80 4.83
CA PHE A 58 -1.33 1.50 5.48
C PHE A 58 0.00 1.03 6.10
N ILE A 59 1.11 1.16 5.38
CA ILE A 59 2.44 0.76 5.86
C ILE A 59 2.86 1.57 7.08
N GLN A 60 2.64 2.89 7.09
CA GLN A 60 2.94 3.72 8.26
C GLN A 60 2.11 3.33 9.48
N ASP A 61 0.81 3.08 9.29
CA ASP A 61 -0.08 2.62 10.36
C ASP A 61 0.35 1.24 10.89
N LEU A 62 0.62 0.29 10.00
CA LEU A 62 1.12 -1.04 10.36
C LEU A 62 2.46 -0.97 11.09
N ALA A 63 3.40 -0.16 10.60
CA ALA A 63 4.70 0.04 11.22
C ALA A 63 4.56 0.64 12.64
N GLY A 64 3.68 1.62 12.81
CA GLY A 64 3.35 2.19 14.12
C GLY A 64 2.81 1.15 15.10
N ARG A 65 1.93 0.25 14.64
CA ARG A 65 1.40 -0.85 15.45
C ARG A 65 2.46 -1.88 15.82
N LEU A 66 3.42 -2.14 14.93
CA LEU A 66 4.52 -3.08 15.14
C LEU A 66 5.72 -2.47 15.87
N GLY A 67 5.70 -1.17 16.18
CA GLY A 67 6.83 -0.46 16.78
C GLY A 67 8.05 -0.34 15.85
N VAL A 68 7.87 -0.52 14.55
CA VAL A 68 8.92 -0.42 13.55
C VAL A 68 8.97 1.02 13.04
N LYS A 69 10.16 1.62 13.04
CA LYS A 69 10.33 2.98 12.51
C LYS A 69 10.46 2.93 10.99
N VAL A 70 9.48 3.51 10.31
CA VAL A 70 9.52 3.77 8.86
C VAL A 70 9.60 5.28 8.67
N ALA A 71 10.69 5.77 8.05
CA ALA A 71 11.03 7.18 7.81
C ALA A 71 10.75 8.14 8.99
#